data_AF-J9AH36-F1
#
_entry.id   AF-J9AH36-F1
#
_cell.length_a   1.000
_cell.length_b   1.000
_cell.length_c   1.000
_cell.angle_alpha   90.00
_cell.angle_beta   90.00
_cell.angle_gamma   90.00
#
_symmetry.space_group_name_H-M   'P 1'
#
loop_
_entity.id
_entity.type
_entity.pdbx_description
1 polymer ?
#
loop_
_entity_poly.entity_id
_entity_poly.type
_entity_poly.pdbx_seq_one_letter_code
_entity_poly.pdbx_strand_id
1 'polypeptide(L)'
;MGLRTLLKLSKKLKAKRHANGALTLASSEIRFSIDSETKDPISVEEKKMLATNSMVEEFMLLANISVAERITADFPDCALLRRHPIPPEENYKPVVDMAKAKGFKMNVESGKALSESLDDAVDPNNAMLNTLFRMLTTRCMTQAVYFSAGSLPTEQYVHFGLAAPIYTHFTSPIRRYADIMVHRLLSASICADSTFPEMLKGDLVSKIANNLNYRLAVKKIYPF
;
A
#
# COMPACT_ATOMS: atom_id res chain seq x y z
N MET A 1 -18.02 7.99 19.35
CA MET A 1 -18.32 7.14 18.18
C MET A 1 -18.02 5.68 18.53
N GLY A 2 -18.95 4.75 18.41
CA GLY A 2 -18.76 3.35 18.87
C GLY A 2 -18.14 2.42 17.82
N LEU A 3 -17.55 1.29 18.25
CA LEU A 3 -16.92 0.28 17.37
C LEU A 3 -17.86 -0.23 16.27
N ARG A 4 -19.14 -0.45 16.58
CA ARG A 4 -20.15 -0.88 15.60
C ARG A 4 -20.35 0.15 14.49
N THR A 5 -20.26 1.44 14.82
CA THR A 5 -20.37 2.53 13.84
C THR A 5 -19.12 2.60 12.95
N LEU A 6 -17.93 2.49 13.55
CA LEU A 6 -16.68 2.44 12.80
C LEU A 6 -16.67 1.27 11.82
N LEU A 7 -17.12 0.09 12.25
CA LEU A 7 -17.20 -1.09 11.38
C LEU A 7 -18.19 -0.91 10.22
N LYS A 8 -19.34 -0.25 10.46
CA LYS A 8 -20.30 0.06 9.38
C LYS A 8 -19.70 1.02 8.36
N LEU A 9 -18.95 2.02 8.81
CA LEU A 9 -18.32 3.00 7.93
C LEU A 9 -17.13 2.43 7.18
N SER A 10 -16.29 1.60 7.81
CA SER A 10 -15.16 0.97 7.13
C SER A 10 -15.61 0.10 5.96
N LYS A 11 -16.75 -0.60 6.09
CA LYS A 11 -17.35 -1.34 4.97
C LYS A 11 -17.69 -0.44 3.78
N LYS A 12 -18.21 0.78 4.03
CA LYS A 12 -18.52 1.76 2.97
C LYS A 12 -17.24 2.32 2.34
N LEU A 13 -16.23 2.63 3.14
CA LEU A 13 -14.92 3.10 2.66
C LEU A 13 -14.27 2.05 1.76
N LYS A 14 -14.25 0.79 2.22
CA LYS A 14 -13.75 -0.34 1.45
C LYS A 14 -14.50 -0.49 0.13
N ALA A 15 -15.84 -0.51 0.16
CA ALA A 15 -16.65 -0.62 -1.07
C ALA A 15 -16.33 0.48 -2.08
N LYS A 16 -16.21 1.75 -1.63
CA LYS A 16 -15.81 2.87 -2.48
C LYS A 16 -14.42 2.67 -3.09
N ARG A 17 -13.45 2.23 -2.28
CA ARG A 17 -12.07 1.99 -2.71
C ARG A 17 -11.98 0.87 -3.76
N HIS A 18 -12.72 -0.21 -3.59
CA HIS A 18 -12.84 -1.28 -4.58
C HIS A 18 -13.52 -0.80 -5.87
N ALA A 19 -14.60 -0.01 -5.78
CA ALA A 19 -15.27 0.55 -6.96
C ALA A 19 -14.36 1.48 -7.79
N ASN A 20 -13.38 2.11 -7.13
CA ASN A 20 -12.33 2.92 -7.75
C ASN A 20 -11.18 2.07 -8.34
N GLY A 21 -11.17 0.75 -8.15
CA GLY A 21 -10.19 -0.17 -8.74
C GLY A 21 -9.03 -0.55 -7.83
N ALA A 22 -9.19 -0.47 -6.50
CA ALA A 22 -8.14 -0.91 -5.59
C ALA A 22 -7.98 -2.43 -5.62
N LEU A 23 -6.74 -2.89 -5.73
CA LEU A 23 -6.43 -4.30 -5.88
C LEU A 23 -6.48 -5.00 -4.52
N THR A 24 -7.21 -6.12 -4.46
CA THR A 24 -7.08 -7.08 -3.36
C THR A 24 -6.16 -8.20 -3.78
N LEU A 25 -4.90 -8.07 -3.39
CA LEU A 25 -3.87 -9.05 -3.70
C LEU A 25 -3.61 -9.96 -2.51
N ALA A 26 -3.34 -11.23 -2.79
CA ALA A 26 -3.05 -12.20 -1.75
C ALA A 26 -1.65 -11.96 -1.18
N SER A 27 -1.58 -11.85 0.14
CA SER A 27 -0.35 -11.89 0.93
C SER A 27 -0.62 -12.79 2.12
N SER A 28 -0.20 -14.05 2.05
CA SER A 28 -0.24 -14.98 3.18
C SER A 28 0.82 -14.55 4.19
N GLU A 29 0.44 -13.78 5.21
CA GLU A 29 1.30 -13.54 6.36
C GLU A 29 1.31 -14.81 7.22
N ILE A 30 2.49 -15.42 7.33
CA ILE A 30 2.73 -16.61 8.15
C ILE A 30 3.19 -16.17 9.54
N ARG A 31 2.65 -16.78 10.59
CA ARG A 31 3.10 -16.61 11.97
C ARG A 31 3.65 -17.93 12.50
N PHE A 32 4.86 -17.87 13.05
CA PHE A 32 5.46 -18.99 13.77
C PHE A 32 5.04 -18.94 15.23
N SER A 33 4.54 -20.06 15.74
CA SER A 33 4.41 -20.31 17.17
C SER A 33 5.72 -20.92 17.63
N ILE A 34 6.39 -20.27 18.58
CA ILE A 34 7.70 -20.67 19.08
C ILE A 34 7.52 -21.22 20.49
N ASP A 35 8.20 -22.32 20.79
CA ASP A 35 8.26 -22.89 22.13
C ASP A 35 8.91 -21.89 23.09
N SER A 36 8.25 -21.62 24.21
CA SER A 36 8.72 -20.62 25.17
C SER A 36 10.01 -21.03 25.90
N GLU A 37 10.33 -22.32 25.97
CA GLU A 37 11.50 -22.85 26.66
C GLU A 37 12.65 -23.15 25.68
N THR A 38 12.40 -23.93 24.63
CA THR A 38 13.45 -24.36 23.69
C THR A 38 13.74 -23.32 22.62
N LYS A 39 12.84 -22.35 22.41
CA LYS A 39 12.83 -21.40 21.30
C LYS A 39 12.73 -22.03 19.90
N ASP A 40 12.35 -23.31 19.83
CA ASP A 40 12.11 -23.99 18.56
C ASP A 40 10.73 -23.65 17.99
N PRO A 41 10.57 -23.57 16.66
CA PRO A 41 9.26 -23.37 16.05
C PRO A 41 8.38 -24.62 16.24
N ILE A 42 7.24 -24.47 16.92
CA ILE A 42 6.24 -25.53 17.15
C ILE A 42 5.31 -25.66 15.95
N SER A 43 4.77 -24.54 15.48
CA SER A 43 3.76 -24.54 14.42
C SER A 43 3.84 -23.31 13.53
N VAL A 44 3.29 -23.46 12.34
CA VAL A 44 3.21 -22.43 11.32
C VAL A 44 1.73 -22.20 11.03
N GLU A 45 1.24 -21.00 11.33
CA GLU A 45 -0.17 -20.63 11.15
C GLU A 45 -0.31 -19.46 10.19
N GLU A 46 -1.31 -19.53 9.31
CA GLU A 46 -1.68 -18.40 8.47
C GLU A 46 -2.48 -17.38 9.29
N LYS A 47 -2.07 -16.11 9.24
CA LYS A 47 -2.76 -15.04 9.94
C LYS A 47 -4.10 -14.74 9.27
N LYS A 48 -5.19 -15.07 9.96
CA LYS A 48 -6.55 -14.77 9.49
C LYS A 48 -6.85 -13.28 9.58
N MET A 49 -7.34 -12.71 8.48
CA MET A 49 -7.85 -11.34 8.43
C MET A 49 -9.23 -11.24 9.09
N LEU A 50 -9.32 -10.52 10.22
CA LEU A 50 -10.58 -10.26 10.90
C LEU A 50 -11.24 -8.96 10.40
N ALA A 51 -12.55 -8.84 10.63
CA ALA A 51 -13.31 -7.63 10.29
C ALA A 51 -12.74 -6.37 10.99
N THR A 52 -12.18 -6.52 12.20
CA THR A 52 -11.52 -5.44 12.93
C THR A 52 -10.19 -5.03 12.29
N ASN A 53 -9.41 -5.97 11.73
CA ASN A 53 -8.20 -5.63 10.98
C ASN A 53 -8.54 -4.79 9.76
N SER A 54 -9.53 -5.23 8.97
CA SER A 54 -10.00 -4.47 7.81
C SER A 54 -10.59 -3.11 8.21
N MET A 55 -11.29 -3.03 9.36
CA MET A 55 -11.77 -1.76 9.87
C MET A 55 -10.64 -0.77 10.15
N VAL A 56 -9.61 -1.20 10.88
CA VAL A 56 -8.44 -0.36 11.19
C VAL A 56 -7.72 0.08 9.92
N GLU A 57 -7.54 -0.84 8.97
CA GLU A 57 -6.89 -0.58 7.68
C GLU A 57 -7.58 0.55 6.90
N GLU A 58 -8.91 0.52 6.75
CA GLU A 58 -9.64 1.55 6.00
C GLU A 58 -9.53 2.95 6.63
N PHE A 59 -9.53 3.05 7.96
CA PHE A 59 -9.32 4.33 8.63
C PHE A 59 -7.88 4.81 8.56
N MET A 60 -6.90 3.90 8.60
CA MET A 60 -5.49 4.26 8.41
C MET A 60 -5.26 4.77 6.98
N LEU A 61 -5.85 4.13 5.96
CA LEU A 61 -5.79 4.59 4.58
C LEU A 61 -6.42 5.98 4.43
N LEU A 62 -7.62 6.19 5.00
CA LEU A 62 -8.27 7.50 4.98
C LEU A 62 -7.39 8.59 5.62
N ALA A 63 -6.82 8.32 6.79
CA ALA A 63 -5.93 9.27 7.47
C ALA A 63 -4.69 9.59 6.64
N ASN A 64 -4.05 8.56 6.06
CA ASN A 64 -2.88 8.71 5.22
C ASN A 64 -3.17 9.55 3.95
N ILE A 65 -4.31 9.35 3.31
CA ILE A 65 -4.72 10.11 2.11
C ILE A 65 -5.01 11.57 2.48
N SER A 66 -5.80 11.82 3.53
CA SER A 66 -6.12 13.19 3.94
C SER A 66 -4.89 13.98 4.38
N VAL A 67 -3.93 13.33 5.04
CA VAL A 67 -2.67 13.98 5.41
C VAL A 67 -1.82 14.26 4.17
N ALA A 68 -1.75 13.33 3.21
CA ALA A 68 -1.06 13.57 1.94
C ALA A 68 -1.63 14.78 1.19
N GLU A 69 -2.95 14.88 1.06
CA GLU A 69 -3.62 16.02 0.45
C GLU A 69 -3.27 17.33 1.18
N ARG A 70 -3.32 17.32 2.52
CA ARG A 70 -3.05 18.51 3.33
C ARG A 70 -1.61 19.00 3.21
N ILE A 71 -0.61 18.11 3.38
CA ILE A 71 0.80 18.51 3.35
C ILE A 71 1.22 18.93 1.95
N THR A 72 0.65 18.34 0.89
CA THR A 72 1.00 18.71 -0.48
C THR A 72 0.39 20.04 -0.88
N ALA A 73 -0.79 20.40 -0.36
CA ALA A 73 -1.37 21.71 -0.59
C ALA A 73 -0.51 22.85 -0.01
N ASP A 74 0.05 22.66 1.19
CA ASP A 74 0.85 23.70 1.86
C ASP A 74 2.35 23.63 1.49
N PHE A 75 2.85 22.45 1.11
CA PHE A 75 4.26 22.20 0.80
C PHE A 75 4.44 21.42 -0.52
N PRO A 76 4.05 22.00 -1.67
CA PRO A 76 4.02 21.30 -2.96
C PRO A 76 5.40 20.81 -3.44
N ASP A 77 6.48 21.47 -3.04
CA ASP A 77 7.83 21.12 -3.51
C ASP A 77 8.53 20.06 -2.64
N CYS A 78 8.14 19.94 -1.37
CA CYS A 78 8.87 19.18 -0.36
C CYS A 78 8.02 18.22 0.47
N ALA A 79 6.73 18.04 0.15
CA ALA A 79 5.92 17.01 0.78
C ALA A 79 6.49 15.61 0.51
N LEU A 80 6.74 14.85 1.58
CA LEU A 80 7.16 13.45 1.47
C LEU A 80 5.93 12.57 1.20
N LEU A 81 5.88 12.00 0.00
CA LEU A 81 4.79 11.17 -0.49
C LEU A 81 5.27 9.74 -0.76
N ARG A 82 4.32 8.83 -0.98
CA ARG A 82 4.58 7.44 -1.35
C ARG A 82 3.68 7.01 -2.49
N ARG A 83 4.28 6.63 -3.62
CA ARG A 83 3.57 6.16 -4.80
C ARG A 83 3.79 4.68 -5.05
N HIS A 84 2.91 4.10 -5.85
CA HIS A 84 3.06 2.76 -6.40
C HIS A 84 2.88 2.87 -7.91
N PRO A 85 3.98 2.88 -8.68
CA PRO A 85 3.93 3.04 -10.13
C PRO A 85 3.11 1.95 -10.79
N ILE A 86 2.46 2.29 -11.91
CA ILE A 86 1.76 1.31 -12.75
C ILE A 86 2.79 0.30 -13.27
N PRO A 87 2.57 -1.02 -13.09
CA PRO A 87 3.48 -2.02 -13.63
C PRO A 87 3.46 -2.03 -15.17
N PRO A 88 4.62 -2.21 -15.82
CA PRO A 88 4.67 -2.43 -17.26
C PRO A 88 3.85 -3.65 -17.66
N GLU A 89 3.21 -3.61 -18.83
CA GLU A 89 2.36 -4.71 -19.31
C GLU A 89 3.11 -6.06 -19.38
N GLU A 90 4.40 -6.02 -19.73
CA GLU A 90 5.27 -7.20 -19.80
C GLU A 90 5.33 -7.98 -18.49
N ASN A 91 5.24 -7.29 -17.34
CA ASN A 91 5.27 -7.92 -16.02
C ASN A 91 4.06 -8.85 -15.80
N TYR A 92 2.93 -8.59 -16.47
CA TYR A 92 1.71 -9.39 -16.33
C TYR A 92 1.67 -10.63 -17.20
N LYS A 93 2.61 -10.79 -18.14
CA LYS A 93 2.66 -11.94 -19.06
C LYS A 93 2.48 -13.29 -18.34
N PRO A 94 3.15 -13.58 -17.20
CA PRO A 94 3.00 -14.86 -16.52
C PRO A 94 1.58 -15.15 -16.02
N VAL A 95 0.90 -14.14 -15.45
CA VAL A 95 -0.48 -14.33 -14.94
C VAL A 95 -1.49 -14.38 -16.07
N VAL A 96 -1.29 -13.61 -17.14
CA VAL A 96 -2.14 -13.62 -18.34
C VAL A 96 -2.06 -14.99 -19.04
N ASP A 97 -0.85 -15.50 -19.27
CA ASP A 97 -0.63 -16.80 -19.94
C ASP A 97 -1.22 -17.95 -19.11
N MET A 98 -1.05 -17.92 -17.77
CA MET A 98 -1.64 -18.93 -16.88
C MET A 98 -3.17 -18.87 -16.83
N ALA A 99 -3.74 -17.67 -16.73
CA ALA A 99 -5.19 -17.50 -16.72
C ALA A 99 -5.80 -18.02 -18.03
N LYS A 100 -5.20 -17.69 -19.17
CA LYS A 100 -5.63 -18.17 -20.48
C LYS A 100 -5.60 -19.70 -20.57
N ALA A 101 -4.54 -20.34 -20.07
CA ALA A 101 -4.44 -21.80 -20.02
C ALA A 101 -5.53 -22.47 -19.14
N LYS A 102 -6.11 -21.72 -18.20
CA LYS A 102 -7.20 -22.16 -17.33
C LYS A 102 -8.59 -21.67 -17.77
N GLY A 103 -8.69 -21.06 -18.97
CA GLY A 103 -9.97 -20.58 -19.52
C GLY A 103 -10.43 -19.22 -18.99
N PHE A 104 -9.57 -18.47 -18.31
CA PHE A 104 -9.86 -17.13 -17.79
C PHE A 104 -9.19 -16.04 -18.61
N LYS A 105 -9.78 -14.84 -18.64
CA LYS A 105 -9.22 -13.64 -19.27
C LYS A 105 -8.83 -12.64 -18.18
N MET A 106 -7.54 -12.30 -18.08
CA MET A 106 -7.06 -11.22 -17.22
C MET A 106 -7.01 -9.92 -18.02
N ASN A 107 -7.67 -8.86 -17.53
CA ASN A 107 -7.59 -7.53 -18.14
C ASN A 107 -6.59 -6.67 -17.37
N VAL A 108 -5.52 -6.21 -18.04
CA VAL A 108 -4.43 -5.43 -17.43
C VAL A 108 -4.44 -3.95 -17.85
N GLU A 109 -5.45 -3.50 -18.58
CA GLU A 109 -5.58 -2.12 -19.10
C GLU A 109 -5.62 -1.06 -17.99
N SER A 110 -6.19 -1.41 -16.83
CA SER A 110 -6.25 -0.53 -15.67
C SER A 110 -6.31 -1.31 -14.37
N GLY A 111 -6.03 -0.66 -13.24
CA GLY A 111 -6.17 -1.28 -11.92
C GLY A 111 -7.60 -1.77 -11.64
N LYS A 112 -8.61 -1.04 -12.13
CA LYS A 112 -10.02 -1.44 -12.01
C LYS A 112 -10.32 -2.69 -12.84
N ALA A 113 -9.96 -2.69 -14.12
CA ALA A 113 -10.19 -3.84 -14.98
C ALA A 113 -9.43 -5.10 -14.51
N LEU A 114 -8.24 -4.91 -13.94
CA LEU A 114 -7.48 -5.97 -13.30
C LEU A 114 -8.16 -6.49 -12.04
N SER A 115 -8.68 -5.61 -11.17
CA SER A 115 -9.44 -6.02 -9.99
C SER A 115 -10.68 -6.81 -10.37
N GLU A 116 -11.46 -6.32 -11.34
CA GLU A 116 -12.71 -6.96 -11.79
C GLU A 116 -12.42 -8.33 -12.41
N SER A 117 -11.46 -8.42 -13.34
CA SER A 117 -11.09 -9.71 -13.94
C SER A 117 -10.53 -10.70 -12.92
N LEU A 118 -9.80 -10.25 -11.89
CA LEU A 118 -9.38 -11.10 -10.78
C LEU A 118 -10.55 -11.54 -9.90
N ASP A 119 -11.54 -10.68 -9.65
CA ASP A 119 -12.71 -11.02 -8.85
C ASP A 119 -13.61 -12.04 -9.58
N ASP A 120 -13.68 -11.97 -10.91
CA ASP A 120 -14.45 -12.89 -11.77
C ASP A 120 -13.75 -14.24 -12.01
N ALA A 121 -12.43 -14.34 -11.76
CA ALA A 121 -11.65 -15.54 -12.02
C ALA A 121 -11.80 -16.63 -10.94
N VAL A 122 -13.04 -17.12 -10.77
CA VAL A 122 -13.40 -18.14 -9.77
C VAL A 122 -13.75 -19.45 -10.47
N ASP A 123 -13.05 -20.52 -10.08
CA ASP A 123 -13.37 -21.89 -10.50
C ASP A 123 -14.16 -22.59 -9.37
N PRO A 124 -15.43 -22.98 -9.60
CA PRO A 124 -16.24 -23.71 -8.61
C PRO A 124 -15.62 -25.02 -8.14
N ASN A 125 -14.78 -25.66 -8.97
CA ASN A 125 -14.10 -26.91 -8.64
C ASN A 125 -12.75 -26.70 -7.96
N ASN A 126 -12.24 -25.47 -7.95
CA ASN A 126 -10.93 -25.15 -7.38
C ASN A 126 -10.91 -23.74 -6.76
N ALA A 127 -11.32 -23.66 -5.49
CA ALA A 127 -11.31 -22.42 -4.72
C ALA A 127 -9.93 -21.76 -4.58
N MET A 128 -8.83 -22.53 -4.75
CA MET A 128 -7.46 -22.02 -4.64
C MET A 128 -6.97 -21.32 -5.91
N LEU A 129 -7.63 -21.53 -7.05
CA LEU A 129 -7.17 -20.97 -8.32
C LEU A 129 -7.18 -19.44 -8.31
N ASN A 130 -8.22 -18.84 -7.73
CA ASN A 130 -8.30 -17.38 -7.60
C ASN A 130 -7.15 -16.83 -6.74
N THR A 131 -6.89 -17.48 -5.60
CA THR A 131 -5.77 -17.14 -4.71
C THR A 131 -4.44 -17.22 -5.45
N LEU A 132 -4.26 -18.23 -6.30
CA LEU A 132 -3.06 -18.38 -7.13
C LEU A 132 -2.89 -17.21 -8.11
N PHE A 133 -3.93 -16.81 -8.83
CA PHE A 133 -3.87 -15.64 -9.72
C PHE A 133 -3.53 -14.36 -8.95
N ARG A 134 -4.11 -14.16 -7.75
CA ARG A 134 -3.79 -13.01 -6.91
C ARG A 134 -2.33 -13.03 -6.43
N MET A 135 -1.82 -14.18 -6.02
CA MET A 135 -0.41 -14.34 -5.61
C MET A 135 0.56 -14.06 -6.77
N LEU A 136 0.26 -14.54 -7.97
CA LEU A 136 1.07 -14.26 -9.16
C LEU A 136 1.00 -12.78 -9.52
N THR A 137 -0.18 -12.19 -9.47
CA THR A 137 -0.37 -10.76 -9.72
C THR A 137 0.43 -9.90 -8.74
N THR A 138 0.52 -10.29 -7.45
CA THR A 138 1.40 -9.62 -6.47
C THR A 138 2.85 -9.55 -6.95
N ARG A 139 3.35 -10.59 -7.64
CA ARG A 139 4.73 -10.63 -8.15
C ARG A 139 4.93 -9.80 -9.41
N CYS A 140 3.86 -9.48 -10.14
CA CYS A 140 3.90 -8.60 -11.31
C CYS A 140 4.00 -7.11 -10.91
N MET A 141 3.63 -6.76 -9.68
CA MET A 141 3.59 -5.38 -9.20
C MET A 141 4.98 -4.75 -9.10
N THR A 142 5.06 -3.44 -9.34
CA THR A 142 6.29 -2.68 -9.09
C THR A 142 6.49 -2.45 -7.59
N GLN A 143 7.67 -1.97 -7.22
CA GLN A 143 7.90 -1.56 -5.85
C GLN A 143 7.27 -0.18 -5.59
N ALA A 144 6.48 -0.08 -4.51
CA ALA A 144 6.06 1.21 -3.98
C ALA A 144 7.26 1.96 -3.36
N VAL A 145 7.38 3.25 -3.69
CA VAL A 145 8.55 4.09 -3.36
C VAL A 145 8.10 5.42 -2.75
N TYR A 146 8.90 5.92 -1.81
CA TYR A 146 8.82 7.30 -1.34
C TYR A 146 9.40 8.25 -2.38
N PHE A 147 8.89 9.48 -2.43
CA PHE A 147 9.39 10.54 -3.29
C PHE A 147 9.04 11.92 -2.70
N SER A 148 9.73 12.97 -3.16
CA SER A 148 9.35 14.36 -2.85
C SER A 148 8.31 14.83 -3.85
N ALA A 149 7.26 15.51 -3.42
CA ALA A 149 6.23 16.05 -4.31
C ALA A 149 6.84 16.86 -5.48
N GLY A 150 7.72 17.83 -5.20
CA GLY A 150 8.38 18.62 -6.25
C GLY A 150 9.32 17.88 -7.21
N SER A 151 9.59 16.58 -6.98
CA SER A 151 10.47 15.78 -7.86
C SER A 151 9.75 15.12 -9.04
N LEU A 152 8.42 15.09 -9.03
CA LEU A 152 7.61 14.42 -10.05
C LEU A 152 6.38 15.27 -10.39
N PRO A 153 5.83 15.14 -11.61
CA PRO A 153 4.55 15.76 -11.93
C PRO A 153 3.39 15.03 -11.23
N THR A 154 2.29 15.74 -10.95
CA THR A 154 1.18 15.25 -10.10
C THR A 154 0.51 13.99 -10.64
N GLU A 155 0.50 13.79 -11.96
CA GLU A 155 -0.05 12.60 -12.62
C GLU A 155 0.68 11.32 -12.19
N GLN A 156 1.92 11.45 -11.71
CA GLN A 156 2.73 10.33 -11.25
C GLN A 156 2.59 10.04 -9.75
N TYR A 157 1.80 10.80 -9.00
CA TYR A 157 1.63 10.61 -7.54
C TYR A 157 0.81 9.36 -7.20
N VAL A 158 0.09 8.84 -8.18
CA VAL A 158 -0.87 7.75 -8.04
C VAL A 158 -0.26 6.55 -7.32
N HIS A 159 -1.04 5.99 -6.40
CA HIS A 159 -0.75 4.71 -5.77
C HIS A 159 -1.62 3.61 -6.40
N PHE A 160 -1.09 2.97 -7.46
CA PHE A 160 -1.81 2.00 -8.29
C PHE A 160 -2.57 0.95 -7.48
N GLY A 161 -1.90 0.20 -6.61
CA GLY A 161 -2.54 -0.87 -5.83
C GLY A 161 -3.63 -0.41 -4.85
N LEU A 162 -3.64 0.87 -4.45
CA LEU A 162 -4.65 1.42 -3.54
C LEU A 162 -5.78 2.16 -4.28
N ALA A 163 -5.64 2.36 -5.59
CA ALA A 163 -6.47 3.26 -6.38
C ALA A 163 -6.63 4.65 -5.73
N ALA A 164 -5.52 5.19 -5.20
CA ALA A 164 -5.49 6.50 -4.57
C ALA A 164 -4.69 7.49 -5.45
N PRO A 165 -5.21 8.71 -5.71
CA PRO A 165 -4.51 9.70 -6.53
C PRO A 165 -3.26 10.25 -5.85
N ILE A 166 -3.26 10.31 -4.51
CA ILE A 166 -2.14 10.73 -3.69
C ILE A 166 -2.13 9.92 -2.40
N TYR A 167 -0.93 9.63 -1.89
CA TYR A 167 -0.77 8.83 -0.68
C TYR A 167 0.55 9.13 0.03
N THR A 168 0.56 9.01 1.35
CA THR A 168 1.78 9.01 2.18
C THR A 168 1.64 8.04 3.34
N HIS A 169 2.68 7.91 4.16
CA HIS A 169 2.58 7.19 5.43
C HIS A 169 2.61 8.17 6.59
N PHE A 170 1.64 8.05 7.49
CA PHE A 170 1.50 8.93 8.65
C PHE A 170 1.21 8.18 9.97
N THR A 171 0.54 7.04 9.89
CA THR A 171 -0.08 6.37 11.05
C THR A 171 0.86 5.47 11.87
N SER A 172 2.17 5.55 11.71
CA SER A 172 3.14 4.70 12.42
C SER A 172 4.53 5.35 12.67
N PRO A 173 4.61 6.56 13.27
CA PRO A 173 5.87 7.28 13.49
C PRO A 173 6.89 6.52 14.36
N ILE A 174 6.44 5.66 15.27
CA ILE A 174 7.32 4.88 16.15
C ILE A 174 8.24 3.93 15.37
N ARG A 175 7.78 3.41 14.22
CA ARG A 175 8.49 2.36 13.46
C ARG A 175 8.90 2.78 12.05
N ARG A 176 8.59 4.02 11.65
CA ARG A 176 8.89 4.53 10.30
C ARG A 176 9.31 5.99 10.37
N TYR A 177 10.53 6.27 9.93
CA TYR A 177 11.05 7.64 9.86
C TYR A 177 10.29 8.52 8.85
N ALA A 178 9.75 7.93 7.77
CA ALA A 178 8.91 8.65 6.82
C ALA A 178 7.72 9.32 7.52
N ASP A 179 7.03 8.59 8.39
CA ASP A 179 5.91 9.11 9.17
C ASP A 179 6.37 10.26 10.08
N ILE A 180 7.57 10.20 10.69
CA ILE A 180 8.11 11.32 11.49
C ILE A 180 8.24 12.59 10.65
N MET A 181 8.74 12.49 9.42
CA MET A 181 8.83 13.64 8.52
C MET A 181 7.45 14.21 8.17
N VAL A 182 6.50 13.32 7.87
CA VAL A 182 5.12 13.71 7.55
C VAL A 182 4.44 14.37 8.76
N HIS A 183 4.65 13.86 9.98
CA HIS A 183 4.16 14.49 11.21
C HIS A 183 4.69 15.91 11.37
N ARG A 184 5.99 16.14 11.14
CA ARG A 184 6.59 17.49 11.22
C ARG A 184 6.00 18.45 10.18
N LEU A 185 5.83 17.99 8.94
CA LEU A 185 5.21 18.80 7.89
C LEU A 185 3.74 19.10 8.23
N LEU A 186 2.98 18.12 8.73
CA LEU A 186 1.60 18.34 9.11
C LEU A 186 1.48 19.32 10.28
N SER A 187 2.34 19.22 11.31
CA SER A 187 2.38 20.18 12.42
C SER A 187 2.64 21.61 11.95
N ALA A 188 3.54 21.79 10.99
CA ALA A 188 3.82 23.09 10.38
C ALA A 188 2.65 23.61 9.53
N SER A 189 2.00 22.72 8.77
CA SER A 189 0.80 23.01 7.96
C SER A 189 -0.37 23.56 8.79
N ILE A 190 -0.50 23.13 10.05
CA ILE A 190 -1.57 23.60 10.95
C ILE A 190 -1.08 24.64 11.97
N CYS A 191 0.13 25.17 11.78
CA CYS A 191 0.76 26.14 12.68
C CYS A 191 0.85 25.69 14.15
N ALA A 192 0.88 24.38 14.39
CA ALA A 192 1.08 23.81 15.73
C ALA A 192 2.56 23.85 16.15
N ASP A 193 3.48 23.82 15.18
CA ASP A 193 4.92 23.94 15.38
C ASP A 193 5.58 24.57 14.14
N SER A 194 6.82 25.01 14.26
CA SER A 194 7.62 25.48 13.12
C SER A 194 8.35 24.32 12.45
N THR A 195 8.45 24.36 11.12
CA THR A 195 9.32 23.43 10.37
C THR A 195 10.75 23.98 10.30
N PHE A 196 11.72 23.10 10.05
CA PHE A 196 13.10 23.50 9.80
C PHE A 196 13.24 23.97 8.34
N PRO A 197 13.94 25.09 8.06
CA PRO A 197 14.14 25.59 6.69
C PRO A 197 14.73 24.55 5.73
N GLU A 198 15.55 23.62 6.23
CA GLU A 198 16.15 22.55 5.45
C GLU A 198 15.10 21.56 4.93
N MET A 199 14.03 21.29 5.69
CA MET A 199 12.98 20.37 5.24
C MET A 199 12.12 20.95 4.12
N LEU A 200 12.17 22.27 3.91
CA LEU A 200 11.50 22.94 2.79
C LEU A 200 12.29 22.81 1.48
N LYS A 201 13.51 22.28 1.51
CA LYS A 201 14.34 22.06 0.32
C LYS A 201 13.99 20.71 -0.32
N GLY A 202 13.32 20.74 -1.47
CA GLY A 202 12.91 19.53 -2.20
C GLY A 202 14.05 18.54 -2.50
N ASP A 203 15.27 19.03 -2.75
CA ASP A 203 16.46 18.19 -2.96
C ASP A 203 16.82 17.36 -1.74
N LEU A 204 16.69 17.93 -0.53
CA LEU A 204 16.97 17.20 0.71
C LEU A 204 15.92 16.12 0.92
N VAL A 205 14.64 16.44 0.72
CA VAL A 205 13.54 15.47 0.84
C VAL A 205 13.71 14.34 -0.17
N SER A 206 14.14 14.65 -1.39
CA SER A 206 14.45 13.65 -2.43
C SER A 206 15.59 12.72 -2.02
N LYS A 207 16.68 13.26 -1.44
CA LYS A 207 17.78 12.44 -0.89
C LYS A 207 17.32 11.54 0.25
N ILE A 208 16.47 12.05 1.15
CA ILE A 208 15.91 11.27 2.25
C ILE A 208 14.99 10.16 1.71
N ALA A 209 14.10 10.48 0.76
CA ALA A 209 13.23 9.51 0.11
C ALA A 209 14.04 8.36 -0.52
N ASN A 210 15.12 8.68 -1.23
CA ASN A 210 16.03 7.68 -1.80
C ASN A 210 16.68 6.80 -0.72
N ASN A 211 17.13 7.39 0.40
CA ASN A 211 17.66 6.61 1.52
C ASN A 211 16.61 5.67 2.13
N LEU A 212 15.38 6.16 2.34
CA LEU A 212 14.27 5.36 2.85
C LEU A 212 13.94 4.19 1.90
N ASN A 213 13.92 4.44 0.60
CA ASN A 213 13.69 3.41 -0.41
C ASN A 213 14.80 2.35 -0.42
N TYR A 214 16.06 2.77 -0.32
CA TYR A 214 17.20 1.86 -0.20
C TYR A 214 17.09 0.98 1.05
N ARG A 215 16.80 1.55 2.22
CA ARG A 215 16.63 0.80 3.48
C ARG A 215 15.48 -0.21 3.39
N LEU A 216 14.37 0.15 2.73
CA LEU A 216 13.25 -0.76 2.49
C LEU A 216 13.63 -1.91 1.55
N ALA A 217 14.43 -1.65 0.51
CA ALA A 217 14.91 -2.68 -0.41
C ALA A 217 15.86 -3.66 0.31
N VAL A 218 16.81 -3.16 1.09
CA VAL A 218 17.77 -4.01 1.86
C VAL A 218 17.03 -4.94 2.83
N LYS A 219 15.99 -4.47 3.52
CA LYS A 219 15.21 -5.30 4.44
C LYS A 219 14.50 -6.47 3.75
N LYS A 220 14.20 -6.38 2.45
CA LYS A 220 13.65 -7.51 1.69
C LYS A 220 14.72 -8.55 1.33
N ILE A 221 15.97 -8.13 1.16
CA ILE A 221 17.09 -9.01 0.80
C ILE A 221 17.61 -9.74 2.04
N TYR A 222 17.63 -9.07 3.19
CA TYR A 222 18.08 -9.61 4.48
C TYR A 222 16.96 -9.49 5.53
N PRO A 223 15.96 -10.40 5.51
CA PRO A 223 14.97 -10.48 6.57
C PRO A 223 15.66 -11.04 7.83
N PHE A 224 15.96 -10.16 8.80
CA PHE A 224 16.28 -10.57 10.17
C PHE A 224 15.02 -11.05 10.89
#